data_AF-A0A2N2G5D5-F1
#
_entry.id   AF-A0A2N2G5D5-F1
#
_cell.length_a   1.000
_cell.length_b   1.000
_cell.length_c   1.000
_cell.angle_alpha   90.00
_cell.angle_beta   90.00
_cell.angle_gamma   90.00
#
_symmetry.space_group_name_H-M   'P 1'
#
loop_
_entity.id
_entity.type
_entity.pdbx_description
1 polymer ?
#
loop_
_entity_poly.entity_id
_entity_poly.type
_entity_poly.pdbx_seq_one_letter_code
_entity_poly.pdbx_strand_id
1 'polypeptide(L)' 'MKIGNFDLNNDGVFIIAELSANHNGSLQTARETIKAAKECGANAIKLQTYKADTLTLNCKNEDFMIRGGTLW' A
#
# COMPACT_ATOMS: atom_id res chain seq x y z
N MET A 1 -13.29 9.63 -17.62
CA MET A 1 -12.40 8.45 -17.80
C MET A 1 -12.94 7.34 -16.91
N LYS A 2 -12.87 6.07 -17.33
CA LYS A 2 -13.35 4.96 -16.50
C LYS A 2 -12.20 4.20 -15.82
N ILE A 3 -12.39 3.83 -14.55
CA ILE A 3 -11.55 2.88 -13.82
C ILE A 3 -12.45 1.71 -13.42
N GLY A 4 -12.29 0.57 -14.09
CA GLY A 4 -13.25 -0.53 -13.99
C GLY A 4 -14.66 -0.05 -14.34
N ASN A 5 -15.58 -0.14 -13.38
CA ASN A 5 -16.97 0.29 -13.54
C ASN A 5 -17.26 1.72 -13.07
N PHE A 6 -16.27 2.44 -12.54
CA PHE A 6 -16.44 3.81 -12.03
C PHE A 6 -16.07 4.84 -13.10
N ASP A 7 -16.94 5.83 -13.31
CA ASP A 7 -16.70 6.98 -14.18
C ASP A 7 -16.27 8.21 -13.39
N LEU A 8 -15.00 8.59 -13.54
CA LEU A 8 -14.40 9.72 -12.84
C LEU A 8 -15.06 11.08 -13.16
N ASN A 9 -15.84 11.17 -14.23
CA ASN A 9 -16.53 12.41 -14.59
C ASN A 9 -17.92 12.53 -13.94
N ASN A 10 -18.53 11.41 -13.52
CA ASN A 10 -19.94 11.35 -13.16
C ASN A 10 -20.20 10.75 -11.76
N ASP A 11 -19.37 9.81 -11.31
CA ASP A 11 -19.63 9.03 -10.09
C ASP A 11 -18.99 9.66 -8.82
N GLY A 12 -18.31 10.80 -8.97
CA GLY A 12 -17.72 11.57 -7.86
C GLY A 12 -16.25 11.25 -7.58
N VAL A 13 -15.85 11.37 -6.31
CA VAL A 13 -14.44 11.16 -5.90
C VAL A 13 -14.13 9.67 -5.84
N PHE A 14 -13.08 9.26 -6.55
CA PHE A 14 -12.57 7.89 -6.49
C PHE A 14 -11.59 7.72 -5.33
N ILE A 15 -12.01 6.98 -4.30
CA ILE A 15 -11.25 6.74 -3.08
C ILE A 15 -10.45 5.44 -3.20
N ILE A 16 -9.13 5.55 -3.02
CA ILE A 16 -8.20 4.42 -3.01
C ILE A 16 -7.72 4.23 -1.57
N ALA A 17 -7.98 3.06 -0.99
CA ALA A 17 -7.35 2.67 0.27
C ALA A 17 -5.92 2.17 0.00
N GLU A 18 -4.94 2.80 0.63
CA GLU A 18 -3.52 2.41 0.50
C GLU A 18 -3.19 1.30 1.51
N LEU A 19 -2.98 0.07 1.03
CA LEU A 19 -2.54 -1.04 1.87
C LEU A 19 -1.00 -1.12 1.92
N SER A 20 -0.33 -0.87 0.79
CA SER A 20 1.14 -0.95 0.71
C SER A 20 1.67 -2.30 1.24
N ALA A 21 2.68 -2.28 2.09
CA ALA A 21 3.23 -3.44 2.79
C ALA A 21 2.68 -3.61 4.23
N ASN A 22 1.62 -2.89 4.62
CA ASN A 22 1.08 -2.93 6.00
C ASN A 22 0.50 -4.31 6.40
N HIS A 23 0.40 -5.24 5.46
CA HIS A 23 0.08 -6.64 5.74
C HIS A 23 1.26 -7.44 6.32
N ASN A 24 2.49 -6.88 6.35
CA ASN A 24 3.69 -7.51 6.91
C ASN A 24 3.92 -8.96 6.42
N GLY A 25 3.64 -9.23 5.14
CA GLY A 25 3.77 -10.58 4.55
C GLY A 25 2.65 -11.56 4.91
N SER A 26 1.69 -11.20 5.77
CA SER A 26 0.54 -12.03 6.14
C SER A 26 -0.57 -11.92 5.10
N LEU A 27 -0.89 -13.06 4.45
CA LEU A 27 -2.01 -13.13 3.51
C LEU A 27 -3.36 -12.93 4.22
N GLN A 28 -3.49 -13.43 5.45
CA GLN A 28 -4.71 -13.25 6.24
C GLN A 28 -4.96 -11.78 6.52
N THR A 29 -3.95 -11.06 7.04
CA THR A 29 -4.04 -9.63 7.32
C THR A 29 -4.39 -8.85 6.05
N ALA A 30 -3.75 -9.17 4.91
CA ALA A 30 -4.08 -8.53 3.63
C ALA A 30 -5.56 -8.71 3.26
N ARG A 31 -6.13 -9.92 3.42
CA ARG A 31 -7.54 -10.19 3.12
C ARG A 31 -8.49 -9.45 4.06
N GLU A 32 -8.18 -9.42 5.35
CA GLU A 32 -8.98 -8.71 6.35
C GLU A 32 -8.97 -7.19 6.09
N THR A 33 -7.80 -6.61 5.79
CA THR A 33 -7.69 -5.19 5.44
C THR A 33 -8.46 -4.84 4.17
N ILE A 34 -8.41 -5.69 3.13
CA ILE A 34 -9.19 -5.47 1.89
C ILE A 34 -10.69 -5.48 2.18
N LYS A 35 -11.16 -6.41 3.03
CA LYS A 35 -12.57 -6.48 3.42
C LYS A 35 -13.00 -5.20 4.16
N ALA A 36 -12.20 -4.76 5.13
CA ALA A 36 -12.46 -3.54 5.89
C ALA A 36 -12.48 -2.29 4.97
N ALA A 37 -11.53 -2.17 4.05
CA ALA A 37 -11.50 -1.06 3.09
C ALA A 37 -12.77 -1.01 2.23
N LYS A 38 -13.26 -2.16 1.78
CA LYS A 38 -14.52 -2.26 1.03
C LYS A 38 -15.72 -1.87 1.89
N GLU A 39 -15.79 -2.32 3.14
CA GLU A 39 -16.85 -1.98 4.10
C GLU A 39 -16.88 -0.48 4.42
N CYS A 40 -15.71 0.20 4.45
CA CYS A 40 -15.60 1.65 4.59
C CYS A 40 -15.96 2.45 3.32
N GLY A 41 -16.25 1.78 2.19
CA GLY A 41 -16.67 2.44 0.96
C GLY A 41 -15.54 2.82 0.00
N ALA A 42 -14.32 2.31 0.18
CA ALA A 42 -13.25 2.53 -0.80
C ALA A 42 -13.63 1.92 -2.16
N ASN A 43 -13.28 2.62 -3.24
CA ASN A 43 -13.53 2.15 -4.61
C ASN A 43 -12.46 1.15 -5.06
N ALA A 44 -11.23 1.29 -4.57
CA ALA A 44 -10.13 0.39 -4.85
C ALA A 44 -9.19 0.22 -3.65
N ILE A 45 -8.39 -0.84 -3.71
CA ILE A 45 -7.20 -1.06 -2.88
C ILE A 45 -5.97 -0.84 -3.76
N LYS A 46 -4.94 -0.22 -3.19
CA LYS A 46 -3.61 -0.15 -3.81
C LYS A 46 -2.61 -0.99 -3.01
N LEU A 47 -1.92 -1.86 -3.74
CA LEU A 47 -0.86 -2.73 -3.27
C LEU A 47 0.46 -2.32 -3.91
N GLN A 48 1.56 -2.56 -3.22
CA GLN A 48 2.90 -2.34 -3.75
C GLN A 48 3.53 -3.69 -4.11
N THR A 49 4.06 -3.81 -5.32
CA THR A 49 4.64 -5.06 -5.86
C THR A 49 6.13 -4.89 -6.09
N TYR A 50 6.89 -4.67 -5.03
CA TYR A 50 8.36 -4.59 -5.08
C TYR A 50 8.97 -5.72 -4.26
N LYS A 51 10.22 -6.02 -4.57
CA LYS A 51 11.12 -6.77 -3.70
C LYS A 51 12.11 -5.79 -3.09
N ALA A 52 12.67 -6.12 -1.92
CA ALA A 52 13.62 -5.25 -1.25
C ALA A 52 14.81 -4.87 -2.17
N ASP A 53 15.29 -5.81 -2.98
CA ASP A 53 16.36 -5.61 -3.97
C ASP A 53 15.99 -4.69 -5.14
N THR A 54 14.70 -4.44 -5.40
CA THR A 54 14.23 -3.51 -6.44
C THR A 54 14.05 -2.08 -5.95
N LEU A 55 13.98 -1.86 -4.63
CA LEU A 55 13.69 -0.56 -4.02
C LEU A 55 14.84 -0.02 -3.17
N THR A 56 15.74 -0.89 -2.71
CA THR A 56 16.85 -0.52 -1.83
C THR A 56 18.18 -0.50 -2.57
N LEU A 57 19.13 0.25 -2.02
CA LEU A 57 20.51 0.24 -2.46
C LEU A 57 21.30 -0.75 -1.60
N ASN A 58 22.05 -1.67 -2.22
CA ASN A 58 22.99 -2.54 -1.51
C ASN A 58 24.23 -1.73 -1.07
N CYS A 59 24.09 -0.93 -0.01
CA CYS A 59 25.10 -0.05 0.54
C CYS A 59 25.25 -0.25 2.04
N LYS A 60 26.48 -0.15 2.55
CA LYS A 60 26.79 -0.26 3.98
C LYS A 60 27.45 1.01 4.53
N ASN A 61 27.37 2.13 3.80
CA ASN A 61 27.89 3.41 4.29
C ASN A 61 27.12 3.85 5.53
N GLU A 62 27.79 4.59 6.42
CA GLU A 62 27.21 4.96 7.72
C GLU A 62 25.86 5.67 7.58
N ASP A 63 25.69 6.50 6.54
CA ASP A 63 24.46 7.26 6.25
C ASP A 63 23.23 6.39 5.97
N PHE A 64 23.42 5.13 5.55
CA PHE A 64 22.36 4.18 5.22
C PHE A 64 22.13 3.11 6.29
N MET A 65 22.80 3.20 7.44
CA MET A 65 22.72 2.22 8.52
C MET A 65 21.99 2.80 9.75
N ILE A 66 20.93 2.13 10.19
CA ILE A 66 20.20 2.52 11.41
C ILE A 66 21.03 2.13 12.64
N ARG A 67 21.42 3.11 13.46
CA ARG A 67 22.26 2.92 14.66
C ARG A 67 21.52 2.92 16.00
N GLY A 68 20.22 3.19 15.99
CA GLY A 68 19.38 3.20 17.19
C GLY A 68 17.99 3.81 16.96
N GLY A 69 17.13 3.66 17.96
CA GLY A 69 15.77 4.23 18.12
C GLY A 69 15.22 5.01 16.93
N THR A 70 14.52 4.31 16.05
CA THR A 70 13.61 4.94 15.10
C THR A 70 12.30 5.30 15.82
N LEU A 71 11.60 6.33 15.35
CA LEU A 71 10.24 6.66 15.80
C LEU A 71 9.20 5.60 15.35
N TRP A 72 9.67 4.53 14.72
CA TRP A 72 8.94 3.43 14.11
C TRP A 72 9.52 2.12 14.60
#